data_AF-A0A8J3I0W2-F1
#
_entry.id   AF-A0A8J3I0W2-F1
#
_cell.length_a   1.000
_cell.length_b   1.000
_cell.length_c   1.000
_cell.angle_alpha   90.00
_cell.angle_beta   90.00
_cell.angle_gamma   90.00
#
_symmetry.space_group_name_H-M   'P 1'
#
loop_
_entity.id
_entity.type
_entity.pdbx_description
1 polymer ?
#
loop_
_entity_poly.entity_id
_entity_poly.type
_entity_poly.pdbx_seq_one_letter_code
_entity_poly.pdbx_strand_id
1 'polypeptide(L)'
;MSDEESIRGARNRAVRALEALGADYGVGLEGGLQETGGIWFDCGWIVVTDSKGHQGTGATIKLVVPEAMLKMIREGMELGDVIDTIFERQNSKQAEGHFGLMTGNALTRASCYSDGVVAALARFVHPHLFPESKEK
;
A
#
# COMPACT_ATOMS: atom_id res chain seq x y z
N MET A 1 -6.86 4.68 9.10
CA MET A 1 -5.64 4.24 9.83
C MET A 1 -5.80 2.81 10.34
N SER A 2 -6.03 1.85 9.44
CA SER A 2 -6.02 0.41 9.78
C SER A 2 -5.70 -0.39 8.53
N ASP A 3 -5.15 -1.61 8.70
CA ASP A 3 -4.94 -2.52 7.58
C ASP A 3 -6.26 -2.78 6.83
N GLU A 4 -7.37 -3.00 7.55
CA GLU A 4 -8.69 -3.26 6.97
C GLU A 4 -9.20 -2.13 6.06
N GLU A 5 -9.02 -0.88 6.50
CA GLU A 5 -9.42 0.29 5.71
C GLU A 5 -8.57 0.44 4.45
N SER A 6 -7.25 0.28 4.57
CA SER A 6 -6.33 0.35 3.43
C SER A 6 -6.57 -0.79 2.43
N ILE A 7 -6.81 -2.02 2.90
CA ILE A 7 -7.17 -3.16 2.06
C ILE A 7 -8.49 -2.89 1.32
N ARG A 8 -9.49 -2.35 2.01
CA ARG A 8 -10.77 -1.96 1.39
C ARG A 8 -10.57 -0.88 0.33
N GLY A 9 -9.73 0.12 0.60
CA GLY A 9 -9.34 1.16 -0.36
C GLY A 9 -8.70 0.56 -1.61
N ALA A 10 -7.68 -0.28 -1.43
CA ALA A 10 -7.00 -0.99 -2.51
C ALA A 10 -7.98 -1.85 -3.34
N ARG A 11 -8.84 -2.63 -2.69
CA ARG A 11 -9.87 -3.45 -3.36
C ARG A 11 -10.80 -2.59 -4.22
N ASN A 12 -11.32 -1.51 -3.66
CA ASN A 12 -12.23 -0.60 -4.37
C ASN A 12 -11.57 0.00 -5.61
N ARG A 13 -10.29 0.40 -5.52
CA ARG A 13 -9.54 0.89 -6.68
C ARG A 13 -9.33 -0.18 -7.74
N ALA A 14 -8.96 -1.40 -7.33
CA ALA A 14 -8.71 -2.50 -8.24
C ALA A 14 -9.97 -2.85 -9.06
N VAL A 15 -11.12 -2.98 -8.38
CA VAL A 15 -12.41 -3.27 -9.02
C VAL A 15 -12.82 -2.15 -9.98
N ARG A 16 -12.75 -0.89 -9.54
CA ARG A 16 -13.08 0.26 -10.40
C ARG A 16 -12.19 0.34 -11.64
N ALA A 17 -10.90 0.05 -11.50
CA ALA A 17 -9.96 0.04 -12.62
C ALA A 17 -10.30 -1.06 -13.64
N LEU A 18 -10.64 -2.26 -13.15
CA LEU A 18 -11.09 -3.38 -13.99
C LEU A 18 -12.37 -3.01 -14.76
N GLU A 19 -13.38 -2.51 -14.05
CA GLU A 19 -14.70 -2.16 -14.62
C GLU A 19 -14.62 -1.02 -15.64
N ALA A 20 -13.79 0.00 -15.37
CA ALA A 20 -13.68 1.17 -16.24
C ALA A 20 -13.12 0.83 -17.64
N LEU A 21 -12.31 -0.23 -17.74
CA LEU A 21 -11.61 -0.58 -18.98
C LEU A 21 -12.02 -1.93 -19.55
N GLY A 22 -12.80 -2.74 -18.82
CA GLY A 22 -13.08 -4.13 -19.21
C GLY A 22 -11.81 -4.96 -19.37
N ALA A 23 -10.78 -4.66 -18.56
CA ALA A 23 -9.47 -5.29 -18.67
C ALA A 23 -9.48 -6.75 -18.16
N ASP A 24 -8.41 -7.49 -18.40
CA ASP A 24 -8.21 -8.83 -17.80
C ASP A 24 -7.92 -8.75 -16.30
N TYR A 25 -7.25 -7.67 -15.88
CA TYR A 25 -6.85 -7.41 -14.50
C TYR A 25 -7.06 -5.95 -14.11
N GLY A 26 -7.45 -5.73 -12.86
CA GLY A 26 -7.45 -4.44 -12.18
C GLY A 26 -6.49 -4.45 -11.00
N VAL A 27 -5.75 -3.36 -10.81
CA VAL A 27 -4.77 -3.22 -9.74
C VAL A 27 -5.09 -1.99 -8.90
N GLY A 28 -5.21 -2.18 -7.60
CA GLY A 28 -5.42 -1.11 -6.63
C GLY A 28 -4.28 -1.05 -5.63
N LEU A 29 -3.76 0.16 -5.41
CA LEU A 29 -2.66 0.44 -4.49
C LEU A 29 -3.16 1.48 -3.50
N GLU A 30 -3.05 1.22 -2.20
CA GLU A 30 -3.46 2.15 -1.15
C GLU A 30 -2.36 2.24 -0.10
N GLY A 31 -1.78 3.43 0.09
CA GLY A 31 -0.89 3.71 1.21
C GLY A 31 -1.70 4.00 2.49
N GLY A 32 -1.10 3.78 3.65
CA GLY A 32 -1.75 4.12 4.91
C GLY A 32 -0.82 3.95 6.09
N LEU A 33 -1.33 4.35 7.26
CA LEU A 33 -0.68 4.11 8.54
C LEU A 33 -1.39 3.00 9.29
N GLN A 34 -0.61 2.08 9.85
CA GLN A 34 -1.09 0.90 10.55
C GLN A 34 -0.35 0.74 11.87
N GLU A 35 -1.11 0.47 12.93
CA GLU A 35 -0.57 0.22 14.26
C GLU A 35 -0.38 -1.27 14.48
N THR A 36 0.78 -1.67 15.01
CA THR A 36 1.03 -3.04 15.45
C THR A 36 1.78 -3.00 16.76
N GLY A 37 1.13 -3.43 17.85
CA GLY A 37 1.72 -3.45 19.18
C GLY A 37 2.14 -2.07 19.71
N GLY A 38 1.36 -1.02 19.43
CA GLY A 38 1.68 0.36 19.84
C GLY A 38 2.67 1.09 18.92
N ILE A 39 3.23 0.40 17.92
CA ILE A 39 4.16 0.98 16.96
C ILE A 39 3.40 1.26 15.66
N TRP A 40 3.52 2.48 15.16
CA TRP A 40 2.92 2.89 13.90
C TRP A 40 3.89 2.71 12.75
N PHE A 41 3.37 2.17 11.65
CA PHE A 41 4.09 1.93 10.43
C PHE A 41 3.38 2.62 9.27
N ASP A 42 4.18 3.06 8.30
CA ASP A 42 3.74 3.38 6.96
C ASP A 42 3.87 2.13 6.09
N CYS A 43 2.78 1.72 5.46
CA CYS A 43 2.79 0.67 4.46
C CYS A 43 1.67 0.82 3.42
N GLY A 44 1.89 0.20 2.27
CA GLY A 44 0.92 0.08 1.21
C GLY A 44 0.28 -1.30 1.16
N TRP A 45 -1.02 -1.35 0.90
CA TRP A 45 -1.77 -2.54 0.56
C TRP A 45 -2.10 -2.56 -0.93
N ILE A 46 -1.97 -3.74 -1.53
CA ILE A 46 -2.17 -3.97 -2.95
C ILE A 46 -3.22 -5.06 -3.13
N VAL A 47 -4.19 -4.82 -4.00
CA VAL A 47 -5.15 -5.82 -4.44
C VAL A 47 -5.11 -5.91 -5.96
N VAL A 48 -4.95 -7.14 -6.47
CA VAL A 48 -5.09 -7.47 -7.89
C VAL A 48 -6.35 -8.30 -8.06
N THR A 49 -7.25 -7.86 -8.92
CA THR A 49 -8.49 -8.58 -9.25
C THR A 49 -8.49 -8.96 -10.72
N ASP A 50 -8.93 -10.17 -11.07
CA ASP A 50 -9.16 -10.55 -12.47
C ASP A 50 -10.63 -10.37 -12.88
N SER A 51 -10.90 -10.52 -14.18
CA SER A 51 -12.26 -10.48 -14.76
C SER A 51 -13.20 -11.60 -14.28
N LYS A 52 -12.68 -12.60 -13.55
CA LYS A 52 -13.45 -13.71 -12.97
C LYS A 52 -13.77 -13.48 -11.49
N GLY A 53 -13.34 -12.36 -10.92
CA GLY A 53 -13.57 -12.00 -9.52
C GLY A 53 -12.56 -12.60 -8.54
N HIS A 54 -11.50 -13.25 -9.01
CA HIS A 54 -10.42 -13.70 -8.14
C HIS A 54 -9.61 -12.51 -7.65
N GLN A 55 -9.22 -12.55 -6.38
CA GLN A 55 -8.43 -11.48 -5.77
C GLN A 55 -7.18 -12.00 -5.09
N GLY A 56 -6.05 -11.42 -5.48
CA GLY A 56 -4.77 -11.56 -4.80
C GLY A 56 -4.49 -10.31 -3.98
N THR A 57 -3.95 -10.49 -2.78
CA THR A 57 -3.62 -9.39 -1.86
C THR A 57 -2.14 -9.46 -1.52
N GLY A 58 -1.47 -8.32 -1.61
CA GLY A 58 -0.08 -8.13 -1.22
C GLY A 58 0.07 -6.86 -0.40
N ALA A 59 1.23 -6.70 0.22
CA ALA A 59 1.59 -5.49 0.95
C ALA A 59 3.03 -5.11 0.63
N THR A 60 3.34 -3.83 0.76
CA THR A 60 4.74 -3.38 0.80
C THR A 60 5.37 -3.81 2.13
N ILE A 61 6.68 -3.62 2.23
CA ILE A 61 7.34 -3.59 3.54
C ILE A 61 6.71 -2.50 4.43
N LYS A 62 6.76 -2.71 5.75
CA LYS A 62 6.33 -1.75 6.78
C LYS A 62 7.54 -0.95 7.27
N LEU A 63 7.42 0.37 7.29
CA LEU A 63 8.46 1.27 7.81
C LEU A 63 7.94 2.04 9.01
N VAL A 64 8.65 2.02 10.14
CA VAL A 64 8.24 2.73 11.37
C VAL A 64 8.10 4.22 11.10
N VAL A 65 7.02 4.81 11.63
CA VAL A 65 6.82 6.26 11.67
C VAL A 65 7.26 6.77 13.05
N PRO A 66 8.28 7.63 13.14
CA PRO A 66 8.72 8.21 14.40
C PRO A 66 7.61 9.01 15.11
N GLU A 67 7.62 9.05 16.45
CA GLU A 67 6.58 9.75 17.24
C GLU A 67 6.46 11.23 16.88
N ALA A 68 7.57 11.89 16.54
CA ALA A 68 7.56 13.28 16.08
C ALA A 68 6.71 13.48 14.82
N MET A 69 6.79 12.53 13.87
CA MET A 69 5.95 12.52 12.67
C MET A 69 4.49 12.22 13.02
N LEU A 70 4.25 11.20 13.86
CA LEU A 70 2.91 10.81 14.27
C LEU A 70 2.14 11.93 14.95
N LYS A 71 2.81 12.73 15.78
CA LYS A 71 2.20 13.90 16.42
C LYS A 71 1.62 14.87 15.39
N MET A 72 2.41 15.23 14.37
CA MET A 72 1.96 16.13 13.31
C MET A 72 0.83 15.52 12.48
N ILE A 73 0.88 14.22 12.23
CA ILE A 73 -0.18 13.50 11.50
C ILE A 73 -1.49 13.49 12.29
N ARG A 74 -1.42 13.27 13.62
CA ARG A 74 -2.59 13.32 14.51
C ARG A 74 -3.17 14.73 14.62
N GLU A 75 -2.38 15.77 14.36
CA GLU A 75 -2.83 17.16 14.27
C GLU A 75 -3.47 17.48 12.90
N GLY A 76 -3.55 16.50 12.00
CA GLY A 76 -4.27 16.60 10.72
C GLY A 76 -3.38 16.80 9.50
N MET A 77 -2.05 16.75 9.65
CA MET A 77 -1.15 16.81 8.50
C MET A 77 -1.09 15.46 7.76
N GLU A 78 -1.03 15.51 6.43
CA GLU A 78 -0.77 14.31 5.64
C GLU A 78 0.69 13.86 5.79
N LEU A 79 0.94 12.55 5.77
CA LEU A 79 2.28 11.98 5.97
C LEU A 79 3.33 12.63 5.07
N GLY A 80 3.03 12.86 3.79
CA GLY A 80 4.00 13.46 2.89
C GLY A 80 4.29 14.95 3.17
N ASP A 81 3.35 15.69 3.77
CA ASP A 81 3.60 17.08 4.19
C ASP A 81 4.46 17.12 5.46
N VAL A 82 4.27 16.14 6.35
CA VAL A 82 5.13 15.93 7.53
C VAL A 82 6.56 15.59 7.11
N ILE A 83 6.73 14.71 6.13
CA ILE A 83 8.05 14.35 5.58
C ILE A 83 8.73 15.58 4.96
N ASP A 84 8.02 16.33 4.11
CA ASP A 84 8.54 17.56 3.52
C ASP A 84 9.00 18.56 4.60
N THR A 85 8.20 18.70 5.68
CA THR A 85 8.52 19.58 6.80
C THR A 85 9.77 19.15 7.56
N ILE A 86 9.92 17.86 7.87
CA ILE A 86 11.04 17.34 8.69
C ILE A 86 12.35 17.28 7.91
N PHE A 87 12.29 16.89 6.63
CA PHE A 87 13.48 16.77 5.80
C PHE A 87 13.85 18.05 5.07
N GLU A 88 13.12 19.16 5.31
CA GLU A 88 13.28 20.45 4.64
C GLU A 88 13.30 20.31 3.11
N ARG A 89 12.35 19.50 2.59
CA ARG A 89 12.19 19.21 1.15
C ARG A 89 10.86 19.76 0.65
N GLN A 90 10.75 19.91 -0.67
CA GLN A 90 9.48 20.11 -1.35
C GLN A 90 9.20 18.93 -2.26
N ASN A 91 7.96 18.44 -2.27
CA ASN A 91 7.48 17.37 -3.16
C ASN A 91 8.15 15.99 -2.97
N SER A 92 8.61 15.65 -1.76
CA SER A 92 9.14 14.30 -1.48
C SER A 92 8.13 13.18 -1.77
N LYS A 93 6.82 13.50 -1.76
CA LYS A 93 5.73 12.59 -2.16
C LYS A 93 5.93 11.95 -3.54
N GLN A 94 6.58 12.65 -4.47
CA GLN A 94 6.81 12.21 -5.86
C GLN A 94 8.23 11.70 -6.12
N ALA A 95 9.17 11.93 -5.19
CA ALA A 95 10.56 11.53 -5.31
C ALA A 95 10.84 10.32 -4.39
N GLU A 96 11.57 10.54 -3.30
CA GLU A 96 12.05 9.47 -2.41
C GLU A 96 10.93 8.88 -1.52
N GLY A 97 9.96 9.71 -1.13
CA GLY A 97 8.93 9.37 -0.14
C GLY A 97 9.49 8.99 1.23
N HIS A 98 8.62 8.49 2.11
CA HIS A 98 9.00 8.05 3.45
C HIS A 98 10.08 6.94 3.41
N PHE A 99 9.89 5.95 2.54
CA PHE A 99 10.81 4.84 2.34
C PHE A 99 12.22 5.31 1.98
N GLY A 100 12.35 6.18 0.97
CA GLY A 100 13.67 6.65 0.54
C GLY A 100 14.35 7.54 1.56
N LEU A 101 13.63 8.52 2.11
CA LEU A 101 14.24 9.47 3.05
C LEU A 101 14.70 8.81 4.35
N MET A 102 13.92 7.86 4.88
CA MET A 102 14.29 7.16 6.12
C MET A 102 15.39 6.12 5.95
N THR A 103 15.60 5.61 4.72
CA THR A 103 16.58 4.54 4.46
C THR A 103 17.79 5.02 3.67
N GLY A 104 17.94 6.32 3.43
CA GLY A 104 19.01 6.86 2.58
C GLY A 104 18.94 6.33 1.15
N ASN A 105 17.73 6.18 0.62
CA ASN A 105 17.41 5.64 -0.71
C ASN A 105 17.80 4.18 -0.95
N ALA A 106 18.09 3.40 0.10
CA ALA A 106 18.25 1.96 -0.02
C ALA A 106 16.93 1.26 -0.38
N LEU A 107 15.81 1.82 0.07
CA LEU A 107 14.46 1.48 -0.38
C LEU A 107 13.85 2.66 -1.12
N THR A 108 13.05 2.40 -2.15
CA THR A 108 12.26 3.43 -2.83
C THR A 108 10.79 3.07 -2.79
N ARG A 109 9.91 4.07 -2.87
CA ARG A 109 8.47 3.83 -3.00
C ARG A 109 8.18 2.90 -4.19
N ALA A 110 8.81 3.15 -5.34
CA ALA A 110 8.61 2.33 -6.53
C ALA A 110 9.01 0.86 -6.33
N SER A 111 10.18 0.60 -5.74
CA SER A 111 10.65 -0.77 -5.48
C SER A 111 9.73 -1.49 -4.49
N CYS A 112 9.38 -0.85 -3.37
CA CYS A 112 8.52 -1.45 -2.36
C CYS A 112 7.11 -1.79 -2.90
N TYR A 113 6.53 -0.92 -3.73
CA TYR A 113 5.24 -1.19 -4.36
C TYR A 113 5.34 -2.24 -5.47
N SER A 114 6.44 -2.29 -6.22
CA SER A 114 6.69 -3.36 -7.19
C SER A 114 6.67 -4.73 -6.51
N ASP A 115 7.38 -4.88 -5.38
CA ASP A 115 7.40 -6.12 -4.60
C ASP A 115 6.00 -6.45 -4.04
N GLY A 116 5.26 -5.44 -3.59
CA GLY A 116 3.88 -5.60 -3.13
C GLY A 116 2.92 -6.09 -4.22
N VAL A 117 3.08 -5.62 -5.46
CA VAL A 117 2.34 -6.13 -6.63
C VAL A 117 2.74 -7.57 -6.95
N VAL A 118 4.03 -7.89 -6.95
CA VAL A 118 4.52 -9.27 -7.15
C VAL A 118 3.93 -10.20 -6.09
N ALA A 119 3.88 -9.79 -4.82
CA ALA A 119 3.25 -10.54 -3.75
C ALA A 119 1.75 -10.77 -3.99
N ALA A 120 1.01 -9.72 -4.41
CA ALA A 120 -0.40 -9.83 -4.74
C ALA A 120 -0.67 -10.79 -5.91
N LEU A 121 0.27 -10.92 -6.85
CA LEU A 121 0.16 -11.82 -7.98
C LEU A 121 0.34 -13.32 -7.64
N ALA A 122 0.83 -13.65 -6.44
CA ALA A 122 1.10 -15.04 -6.03
C ALA A 122 -0.09 -15.98 -6.24
N ARG A 123 -1.33 -15.49 -6.00
CA ARG A 123 -2.57 -16.23 -6.27
C ARG A 123 -2.67 -16.70 -7.72
N PHE A 124 -2.34 -15.82 -8.66
CA PHE A 124 -2.48 -16.06 -10.10
C PHE A 124 -1.32 -16.89 -10.66
N VAL A 125 -0.14 -16.82 -10.03
CA VAL A 125 1.01 -17.68 -10.36
C VAL A 125 0.77 -19.13 -9.92
N HIS A 126 0.11 -19.32 -8.76
CA HIS A 126 -0.14 -20.64 -8.19
C HIS A 126 -1.65 -20.89 -7.92
N PRO A 127 -2.52 -20.88 -8.95
CA PRO A 127 -3.96 -20.91 -8.76
C PRO A 127 -4.46 -22.15 -8.01
N HIS A 128 -3.76 -23.28 -8.12
CA HIS A 128 -4.08 -24.52 -7.42
C HIS A 128 -3.99 -24.43 -5.89
N LEU A 129 -3.24 -23.47 -5.33
CA LEU A 129 -3.14 -23.25 -3.88
C LEU A 129 -4.23 -22.32 -3.32
N PHE A 130 -4.98 -21.69 -4.21
CA PHE A 130 -5.96 -20.65 -3.87
C PHE A 130 -7.33 -21.01 -4.42
N PRO A 131 -7.97 -22.09 -3.95
CA PRO A 131 -9.29 -22.49 -4.42
C PRO A 131 -10.32 -21.38 -4.14
N GLU A 132 -11.37 -21.35 -4.94
CA GLU A 132 -12.53 -20.50 -4.65
C GLU A 132 -13.06 -20.86 -3.25
N SER A 133 -13.25 -19.85 -2.40
CA SER A 133 -14.00 -20.05 -1.17
C SER A 133 -15.42 -20.41 -1.59
N LYS A 134 -15.81 -21.68 -1.41
CA LYS A 134 -17.23 -22.04 -1.39
C LYS A 134 -17.85 -21.18 -0.28
N GLU A 135 -18.67 -20.20 -0.65
CA GLU A 135 -19.39 -19.35 0.28
C GLU A 135 -20.01 -20.22 1.39
N LYS A 136 -19.81 -19.81 2.65
CA LYS A 136 -20.54 -20.34 3.80
C LYS A 136 -21.71 -19.41 4.10
#